data_AF-A0A7C9DMV1-F1
#
_entry.id   AF-A0A7C9DMV1-F1
#
_cell.length_a   1.000
_cell.length_b   1.000
_cell.length_c   1.000
_cell.angle_alpha   90.00
_cell.angle_beta   90.00
_cell.angle_gamma   90.00
#
_symmetry.space_group_name_H-M   'P 1'
#
loop_
_entity.id
_entity.type
_entity.pdbx_description
1 polymer ?
#
loop_
_entity_poly.entity_id
_entity_poly.type
_entity_poly.pdbx_seq_one_letter_code
_entity_poly.pdbx_strand_id
1 'polypeptide(L)'
;VLLSMSVGKSYADINKDKQECTAPLMALATCLPYVGGQAKAPTQDCCTGIKQVLKDNKRCICILVKDRNDPSVNIKINASLALSLPQTCHSSDTLSVPQCLELLHLAPNSTEAKA
;
A
#
# COMPACT_ATOMS: atom_id res chain seq x y z
N VAL A 1 -13.88 -40.67 -12.11
CA VAL A 1 -14.40 -39.90 -10.97
C VAL A 1 -13.31 -39.81 -9.92
N LEU A 2 -12.71 -38.63 -9.74
CA LEU A 2 -12.26 -38.06 -8.45
C LEU A 2 -11.50 -36.76 -8.78
N LEU A 3 -12.27 -35.67 -8.78
CA LEU A 3 -11.78 -34.29 -8.76
C LEU A 3 -11.13 -34.02 -7.41
N SER A 4 -9.81 -34.00 -7.34
CA SER A 4 -9.09 -33.47 -6.17
C SER A 4 -8.89 -31.96 -6.35
N MET A 5 -9.95 -31.19 -6.10
CA MET A 5 -9.83 -29.76 -5.85
C MET A 5 -9.22 -29.59 -4.45
N SER A 6 -7.89 -29.52 -4.38
CA SER A 6 -7.25 -29.00 -3.18
C SER A 6 -7.61 -27.52 -3.08
N VAL A 7 -8.51 -27.19 -2.15
CA VAL A 7 -8.66 -25.83 -1.64
C VAL A 7 -7.38 -25.50 -0.87
N GLY A 8 -6.31 -25.19 -1.60
CA GLY A 8 -5.13 -24.56 -1.05
C GLY A 8 -5.52 -23.12 -0.73
N LYS A 9 -5.35 -22.71 0.53
CA LYS A 9 -5.49 -21.31 0.97
C LYS A 9 -4.79 -20.43 -0.07
N SER A 10 -5.55 -19.57 -0.75
CA SER A 10 -5.02 -18.65 -1.75
C SER A 10 -4.01 -17.72 -1.08
N TYR A 11 -2.73 -18.07 -1.11
CA TYR A 11 -1.66 -17.10 -0.91
C TYR A 11 -1.94 -15.96 -1.88
N ALA A 12 -1.94 -14.71 -1.40
CA ALA A 12 -2.06 -13.60 -2.31
C ALA A 12 -0.99 -13.75 -3.39
N ASP A 13 -1.40 -13.76 -4.65
CA ASP A 13 -0.45 -13.61 -5.74
C ASP A 13 -0.03 -12.14 -5.73
N ILE A 14 0.98 -11.84 -4.92
CA ILE A 14 1.52 -10.50 -4.73
C ILE A 14 1.94 -9.90 -6.08
N ASN A 15 2.35 -10.71 -7.05
CA ASN A 15 2.71 -10.21 -8.38
C ASN A 15 1.47 -9.77 -9.15
N LYS A 16 0.37 -10.53 -9.09
CA LYS A 16 -0.91 -10.12 -9.63
C LYS A 16 -1.44 -8.86 -8.94
N ASP A 17 -1.38 -8.81 -7.61
CA ASP A 17 -1.78 -7.63 -6.84
C ASP A 17 -0.95 -6.39 -7.25
N LYS A 18 0.38 -6.52 -7.43
CA LYS A 18 1.24 -5.45 -7.95
C LYS A 18 0.79 -4.94 -9.33
N GLN A 19 0.44 -5.85 -10.23
CA GLN A 19 -0.05 -5.48 -11.57
C GLN A 19 -1.37 -4.70 -11.49
N GLU A 20 -2.35 -5.20 -10.74
CA GLU A 20 -3.65 -4.55 -10.56
C GLU A 20 -3.52 -3.19 -9.85
N CYS A 21 -2.53 -3.05 -8.99
CA CYS A 21 -2.27 -1.83 -8.23
C CYS A 21 -1.49 -0.76 -8.99
N THR A 22 -0.98 -1.04 -10.20
CA THR A 22 -0.20 -0.06 -10.96
C THR A 22 -1.00 1.23 -11.21
N ALA A 23 -2.20 1.13 -11.79
CA ALA A 23 -3.02 2.30 -12.11
C ALA A 23 -3.53 3.06 -10.85
N PRO A 24 -4.08 2.39 -9.82
CA PRO A 24 -4.46 3.07 -8.57
C PRO A 24 -3.28 3.80 -7.90
N LEU A 25 -2.08 3.21 -7.91
CA LEU A 25 -0.91 3.80 -7.27
C LEU A 25 -0.30 4.96 -8.07
N MET A 26 -0.50 5.02 -9.38
CA MET A 26 -0.08 6.19 -10.18
C MET A 26 -0.75 7.48 -9.70
N ALA A 27 -1.98 7.42 -9.17
CA ALA A 27 -2.65 8.58 -8.57
C ALA A 27 -1.88 9.16 -7.36
N LEU A 28 -1.00 8.37 -6.73
CA LEU A 28 -0.16 8.80 -5.61
C LEU A 28 1.18 9.40 -6.04
N ALA A 29 1.52 9.40 -7.34
CA ALA A 29 2.78 9.98 -7.82
C ALA A 29 2.89 11.47 -7.47
N THR A 30 1.76 12.19 -7.44
CA THR A 30 1.69 13.61 -7.05
C THR A 30 2.00 13.83 -5.57
N CYS A 31 1.99 12.78 -4.74
CA CYS A 31 2.38 12.84 -3.33
C CYS A 31 3.89 12.79 -3.12
N LEU A 32 4.66 12.31 -4.10
CA LEU A 32 6.11 12.07 -3.98
C LEU A 32 6.90 13.29 -3.47
N PRO A 33 6.66 14.54 -3.94
CA PRO A 33 7.38 15.70 -3.42
C PRO A 33 7.14 15.92 -1.91
N TYR A 34 5.91 15.69 -1.42
CA TYR A 34 5.60 15.85 0.00
C TYR A 34 6.21 14.71 0.82
N VAL A 35 5.94 13.45 0.45
CA VAL A 35 6.47 12.30 1.21
C VAL A 35 7.99 12.17 1.08
N GLY A 36 8.61 12.76 0.06
CA GLY A 36 10.05 12.89 -0.10
C GLY A 36 10.67 14.08 0.66
N GLY A 37 9.87 14.90 1.35
CA GLY A 37 10.33 16.05 2.13
C GLY A 37 10.73 17.28 1.30
N GLN A 38 10.39 17.31 0.02
CA GLN A 38 10.70 18.41 -0.91
C GLN A 38 9.61 19.49 -0.89
N ALA A 39 8.37 19.11 -0.55
CA ALA A 39 7.24 20.02 -0.40
C ALA A 39 6.75 20.06 1.06
N LYS A 40 6.35 21.25 1.52
CA LYS A 40 5.84 21.45 2.89
C LYS A 40 4.40 20.97 3.08
N ALA A 41 3.64 20.81 2.00
CA ALA A 41 2.25 20.36 2.00
C ALA A 41 1.97 19.48 0.77
N PRO A 42 1.03 18.52 0.84
CA PRO A 42 0.58 17.75 -0.30
C PRO A 42 -0.26 18.62 -1.25
N THR A 43 -0.28 18.27 -2.53
CA THR A 43 -1.20 18.87 -3.50
C THR A 43 -2.64 18.38 -3.28
N GLN A 44 -3.61 19.11 -3.82
CA GLN A 44 -5.00 18.66 -3.81
C GLN A 44 -5.17 17.32 -4.52
N ASP A 45 -4.49 17.12 -5.66
CA ASP A 45 -4.53 15.86 -6.41
C ASP A 45 -3.97 14.70 -5.61
N CYS A 46 -2.87 14.92 -4.87
CA CYS A 46 -2.35 13.91 -3.94
C CYS A 46 -3.40 13.53 -2.89
N CYS A 47 -4.07 14.51 -2.29
CA CYS A 47 -5.08 14.24 -1.28
C CYS A 47 -6.33 13.55 -1.83
N THR A 48 -6.75 13.89 -3.05
CA THR A 48 -7.84 13.17 -3.74
C THR A 48 -7.42 11.72 -4.02
N GLY A 49 -6.23 11.52 -4.58
CA GLY A 49 -5.70 10.20 -4.90
C GLY A 49 -5.59 9.30 -3.67
N ILE A 50 -4.98 9.77 -2.58
CA ILE A 50 -4.81 8.95 -1.38
C ILE A 50 -6.16 8.58 -0.75
N LYS A 51 -7.14 9.47 -0.74
CA LYS A 51 -8.50 9.17 -0.25
C LYS A 51 -9.17 8.09 -1.10
N GLN A 52 -9.09 8.19 -2.43
CA GLN A 52 -9.65 7.20 -3.33
C GLN A 52 -8.98 5.83 -3.17
N VAL A 53 -7.65 5.79 -3.09
CA VAL A 53 -6.92 4.52 -2.93
C VAL A 53 -7.20 3.91 -1.55
N LEU A 54 -7.26 4.72 -0.48
CA LEU A 54 -7.65 4.23 0.85
C LEU A 54 -9.10 3.74 0.90
N LYS A 55 -10.01 4.31 0.12
CA LYS A 55 -11.41 3.88 0.12
C LYS A 55 -11.62 2.61 -0.71
N ASP A 56 -11.12 2.62 -1.94
CA ASP A 56 -11.50 1.64 -2.97
C ASP A 56 -10.41 0.58 -3.20
N ASN A 57 -9.15 0.87 -2.84
CA ASN A 57 -7.98 0.07 -3.22
C ASN A 57 -7.01 -0.18 -2.05
N LYS A 58 -7.52 -0.48 -0.84
CA LYS A 58 -6.72 -0.69 0.38
C LYS A 58 -5.59 -1.71 0.19
N ARG A 59 -5.85 -2.78 -0.59
CA ARG A 59 -4.86 -3.79 -0.99
C ARG A 59 -3.60 -3.16 -1.61
N CYS A 60 -3.75 -2.12 -2.43
CA CYS A 60 -2.63 -1.46 -3.10
C CYS A 60 -1.75 -0.65 -2.17
N ILE A 61 -2.32 -0.05 -1.12
CA ILE A 61 -1.52 0.56 -0.06
C ILE A 61 -0.70 -0.51 0.66
N CYS A 62 -1.26 -1.70 0.87
CA CYS A 62 -0.51 -2.79 1.50
C CYS A 62 0.66 -3.29 0.67
N ILE A 63 0.56 -3.28 -0.66
CA ILE A 63 1.68 -3.55 -1.56
C ILE A 63 2.81 -2.54 -1.34
N LEU A 64 2.49 -1.23 -1.27
CA LEU A 64 3.48 -0.20 -0.94
C LEU A 64 4.11 -0.42 0.44
N VAL A 65 3.30 -0.77 1.45
CA VAL A 65 3.80 -1.05 2.80
C VAL A 65 4.75 -2.25 2.77
N LYS A 66 4.44 -3.32 2.03
CA LYS A 66 5.31 -4.49 1.88
C LYS A 66 6.63 -4.12 1.21
N ASP A 67 6.58 -3.37 0.11
CA ASP A 67 7.72 -3.05 -0.74
C ASP A 67 8.55 -1.85 -0.25
N ARG A 68 8.17 -1.18 0.85
CA ARG A 68 8.85 0.04 1.33
C ARG A 68 10.33 -0.14 1.64
N ASN A 69 10.76 -1.37 1.91
CA ASN A 69 12.16 -1.74 2.16
C ASN A 69 12.80 -2.48 0.97
N ASP A 70 12.12 -2.58 -0.17
CA ASP A 70 12.65 -3.21 -1.38
C ASP A 70 13.79 -2.33 -1.94
N PRO A 71 15.04 -2.82 -1.95
CA PRO A 71 16.18 -2.05 -2.45
C PRO A 71 16.07 -1.72 -3.95
N SER A 72 15.20 -2.40 -4.69
CA SER A 72 14.92 -2.14 -6.10
C SER A 72 14.09 -0.87 -6.30
N VAL A 73 13.36 -0.42 -5.26
CA VAL A 73 12.55 0.79 -5.29
C VAL A 73 13.45 1.98 -4.93
N ASN A 74 14.02 2.62 -5.96
CA ASN A 74 14.91 3.78 -5.80
C ASN A 74 14.15 5.09 -5.54
N ILE A 75 13.22 5.08 -4.58
CA ILE A 75 12.44 6.26 -4.18
C ILE A 75 12.75 6.57 -2.72
N LYS A 76 13.28 7.78 -2.47
CA LYS A 76 13.51 8.26 -1.11
C LYS A 76 12.19 8.73 -0.51
N ILE A 77 11.67 7.97 0.44
CA ILE A 77 10.47 8.31 1.20
C ILE A 77 10.85 8.66 2.64
N ASN A 78 10.36 9.79 3.13
CA ASN A 78 10.35 10.10 4.55
C ASN A 78 9.16 9.40 5.20
N ALA A 79 9.45 8.35 5.98
CA ALA A 79 8.42 7.52 6.60
C ALA A 79 7.47 8.33 7.49
N SER A 80 7.96 9.34 8.21
CA SER A 80 7.11 10.19 9.06
C SER A 80 6.10 10.99 8.25
N LEU A 81 6.51 11.58 7.12
CA LEU A 81 5.60 12.31 6.22
C LEU A 81 4.61 11.38 5.52
N ALA A 82 5.05 10.18 5.15
CA ALA A 82 4.16 9.16 4.58
C ALA A 82 3.08 8.71 5.58
N LEU A 83 3.46 8.51 6.85
CA LEU A 83 2.52 8.14 7.92
C LEU A 83 1.56 9.28 8.30
N SER A 84 1.97 10.54 8.18
CA SER A 84 1.10 11.69 8.44
C SER A 84 0.16 12.01 7.29
N LEU A 85 0.49 11.59 6.05
CA LEU A 85 -0.25 11.98 4.84
C LEU A 85 -1.77 11.76 4.92
N PRO A 86 -2.30 10.61 5.40
CA PRO A 86 -3.75 10.42 5.52
C PRO A 86 -4.40 11.48 6.44
N GLN A 87 -3.74 11.83 7.54
CA GLN A 87 -4.22 12.84 8.49
C GLN A 87 -4.13 14.25 7.90
N THR A 88 -3.00 14.59 7.28
CA THR A 88 -2.81 15.89 6.60
C THR A 88 -3.82 16.11 5.48
N CYS A 89 -4.23 15.04 4.78
CA CYS A 89 -5.27 15.11 3.77
C CYS A 89 -6.70 15.03 4.33
N HIS A 90 -6.89 14.88 5.64
CA HIS A 90 -8.20 14.68 6.28
C HIS A 90 -8.96 13.48 5.69
N SER A 91 -8.27 12.35 5.52
CA SER A 91 -8.91 11.08 5.17
C SER A 91 -9.59 10.49 6.40
N SER A 92 -10.86 10.11 6.25
CA SER A 92 -11.60 9.36 7.27
C SER A 92 -11.27 7.87 7.24
N ASP A 93 -10.81 7.36 6.10
CA ASP A 93 -10.33 5.99 5.94
C ASP A 93 -8.92 5.86 6.51
N THR A 94 -8.71 4.83 7.33
CA THR A 94 -7.42 4.46 7.90
C THR A 94 -7.07 3.01 7.54
N LEU A 95 -5.78 2.71 7.55
CA LEU A 95 -5.25 1.38 7.27
C LEU A 95 -4.06 1.10 8.18
N SER A 96 -4.10 -0.03 8.86
CA SER A 96 -3.06 -0.48 9.79
C SER A 96 -2.26 -1.65 9.21
N VAL A 97 -1.07 -1.88 9.75
CA VAL A 97 -0.21 -3.01 9.33
C VAL A 97 -0.90 -4.37 9.52
N PRO A 98 -1.58 -4.67 10.65
CA PRO A 98 -2.31 -5.94 10.79
C PRO A 98 -3.39 -6.14 9.72
N GLN A 99 -4.12 -5.08 9.37
CA GLN A 99 -5.10 -5.15 8.28
C GLN A 99 -4.43 -5.45 6.94
N CYS A 100 -3.20 -4.97 6.72
CA CYS A 100 -2.46 -5.31 5.50
C CYS A 100 -2.00 -6.76 5.46
N LEU A 101 -1.62 -7.35 6.60
CA LEU A 101 -1.32 -8.77 6.66
C LEU A 101 -2.56 -9.60 6.33
N GLU A 102 -3.72 -9.19 6.84
CA GLU A 102 -5.00 -9.84 6.54
C GLU A 102 -5.41 -9.68 5.07
N LEU A 103 -5.39 -8.46 4.52
CA LEU A 103 -5.77 -8.17 3.13
C LEU A 103 -4.90 -8.90 2.09
N LEU A 104 -3.61 -9.05 2.40
CA LEU A 104 -2.64 -9.76 1.56
C LEU A 104 -2.51 -11.24 1.94
N HIS A 105 -3.34 -11.76 2.86
CA HIS A 105 -3.28 -13.14 3.37
C HIS A 105 -1.86 -13.59 3.76
N LEU A 106 -1.08 -12.68 4.36
CA LEU A 106 0.29 -12.95 4.81
C LEU A 106 0.27 -13.57 6.20
N ALA A 107 1.14 -14.56 6.43
CA ALA A 107 1.25 -15.17 7.75
C ALA A 107 1.84 -14.18 8.77
N PRO A 108 1.25 -14.02 9.97
CA PRO A 108 1.69 -13.03 10.97
C PRO A 108 3.10 -13.27 11.53
N ASN A 109 3.66 -14.47 11.32
CA ASN A 109 4.99 -14.87 11.81
C ASN A 109 6.05 -14.98 10.70
N SER A 110 5.77 -14.45 9.50
CA SER A 110 6.75 -14.38 8.43
C SER A 110 7.69 -13.18 8.62
N THR A 111 8.91 -13.24 8.08
CA THR A 111 9.88 -12.12 8.08
C THR A 111 9.30 -10.84 7.47
N GLU A 112 8.18 -10.96 6.75
CA GLU A 112 7.43 -9.90 6.08
C GLU A 112 6.52 -9.10 7.03
N ALA A 113 6.25 -9.62 8.24
CA ALA A 113 5.49 -8.94 9.29
C ALA A 113 6.34 -8.01 10.18
N LYS A 114 7.68 -8.08 10.08
CA LYS A 114 8.58 -7.16 10.77
C LYS A 114 8.62 -5.85 10.01
N ALA A 115 7.67 -4.99 10.35
CA ALA A 115 7.62 -3.63 9.86
C ALA A 115 8.31 -2.62 10.77
#